data_AF-A0A2R6CG15-F1
#
_entry.id   AF-A0A2R6CG15-F1
#
_cell.length_a   1.000
_cell.length_b   1.000
_cell.length_c   1.000
_cell.angle_alpha   90.00
_cell.angle_beta   90.00
_cell.angle_gamma   90.00
#
_symmetry.space_group_name_H-M   'P 1'
#
loop_
_entity.id
_entity.type
_entity.pdbx_description
1 polymer ?
#
loop_
_entity_poly.entity_id
_entity_poly.type
_entity_poly.pdbx_seq_one_letter_code
_entity_poly.pdbx_strand_id
1 'polypeptide(L)' 'MSLAGRIQHTEVSPTADRDRIVEVLEECRTHGFDGAMVQPCWVPLAADRLADTDVSVCTAVGYPI' A
#
# COMPACT_ATOMS: atom_id res chain seq x y z
N MET A 1 14.86 0.24 -14.36
CA MET A 1 13.86 -0.09 -13.31
C MET A 1 14.08 -1.50 -12.80
N SER A 2 14.20 -1.64 -11.48
CA SER A 2 14.26 -2.93 -10.77
C SER A 2 12.91 -3.67 -10.88
N LEU A 3 12.86 -4.96 -10.50
CA LEU A 3 11.60 -5.69 -10.41
C LEU A 3 10.67 -5.09 -9.35
N ALA A 4 11.21 -4.67 -8.20
CA ALA A 4 10.44 -4.08 -7.11
C ALA A 4 9.67 -2.82 -7.55
N GLY A 5 10.33 -1.89 -8.24
CA GLY A 5 9.70 -0.67 -8.79
C GLY A 5 8.74 -0.91 -9.96
N ARG A 6 8.22 -2.13 -10.12
CA ARG A 6 7.12 -2.49 -11.03
C ARG A 6 6.00 -3.26 -10.33
N ILE A 7 6.09 -3.41 -9.01
CA ILE A 7 5.13 -4.17 -8.21
C ILE A 7 4.27 -3.17 -7.43
N GLN A 8 2.95 -3.31 -7.57
CA GLN A 8 1.98 -2.70 -6.66
C GLN A 8 1.62 -3.72 -5.60
N HIS A 9 2.22 -3.57 -4.42
CA HIS A 9 1.99 -4.48 -3.32
C HIS A 9 0.58 -4.28 -2.79
N THR A 10 -0.22 -5.34 -2.80
CA THR A 10 -1.67 -5.23 -2.68
C THR A 10 -2.18 -5.94 -1.44
N GLU A 11 -2.86 -5.19 -0.57
CA GLU A 11 -3.61 -5.71 0.56
C GLU A 11 -4.99 -5.04 0.60
N VAL A 12 -5.98 -5.76 0.09
CA VAL A 12 -7.38 -5.31 0.02
C VAL A 12 -8.33 -6.31 0.68
N SER A 13 -7.82 -7.22 1.51
CA SER A 13 -8.67 -8.16 2.26
C SER A 13 -9.66 -7.38 3.15
N PRO A 14 -10.95 -7.78 3.19
CA PRO A 14 -11.94 -7.14 4.05
C PRO A 14 -11.66 -7.34 5.54
N THR A 15 -10.78 -8.29 5.90
CA THR A 15 -10.36 -8.55 7.28
C THR A 15 -8.99 -7.98 7.59
N ALA A 16 -8.34 -7.25 6.67
CA ALA A 16 -7.07 -6.60 6.95
C ALA A 16 -7.27 -5.56 8.05
N ASP A 17 -6.60 -5.77 9.16
CA ASP A 17 -6.59 -4.82 10.27
C ASP A 17 -5.45 -3.80 10.11
N ARG A 18 -5.40 -2.86 11.06
CA ARG A 18 -4.42 -1.78 11.04
C ARG A 18 -2.97 -2.29 11.08
N ASP A 19 -2.71 -3.34 11.85
CA ASP A 19 -1.36 -3.85 12.04
C ASP A 19 -0.86 -4.52 10.76
N ARG A 20 -1.73 -5.30 10.09
CA ARG A 20 -1.41 -5.85 8.77
C ARG A 20 -1.15 -4.76 7.73
N ILE A 21 -1.95 -3.70 7.71
CA ILE A 21 -1.72 -2.58 6.80
C ILE A 21 -0.39 -1.88 7.10
N VAL A 22 -0.05 -1.65 8.36
CA VAL A 22 1.24 -1.07 8.74
C VAL A 22 2.41 -1.96 8.26
N GLU A 23 2.31 -3.27 8.42
CA GLU A 23 3.32 -4.22 7.93
C GLU A 23 3.50 -4.10 6.42
N VAL A 24 2.41 -4.09 5.65
CA VAL A 24 2.44 -3.94 4.18
C VAL A 24 3.12 -2.63 3.76
N LEU A 25 2.85 -1.53 4.45
CA LEU A 25 3.48 -0.23 4.15
C LEU A 25 4.99 -0.26 4.44
N GLU A 26 5.41 -0.92 5.52
CA GLU A 26 6.84 -1.11 5.82
C GLU A 26 7.54 -2.01 4.82
N GLU A 27 6.88 -3.06 4.33
CA GLU A 27 7.38 -3.90 3.23
C GLU A 27 7.59 -3.06 1.95
N CYS A 28 6.63 -2.18 1.62
CA CYS A 28 6.74 -1.28 0.48
C CYS A 28 7.94 -0.35 0.60
N ARG A 29 8.11 0.28 1.77
CA ARG A 29 9.25 1.15 2.05
C ARG A 29 10.57 0.40 1.98
N THR A 30 10.63 -0.79 2.57
CA THR A 30 11.84 -1.61 2.64
C THR A 30 12.30 -2.07 1.27
N HIS A 31 11.38 -2.41 0.37
CA HIS A 31 11.70 -2.97 -0.94
C HIS A 31 11.69 -1.94 -2.08
N GLY A 32 11.19 -0.73 -1.86
CA GLY A 32 11.04 0.29 -2.90
C GLY A 32 10.06 -0.18 -3.98
N PHE A 33 8.90 -0.64 -3.56
CA PHE A 33 7.81 -0.99 -4.49
C PHE A 33 7.26 0.24 -5.21
N ASP A 34 6.61 0.03 -6.35
CA ASP A 34 6.00 1.11 -7.14
C ASP A 34 4.84 1.78 -6.38
N GLY A 35 4.03 0.96 -5.69
CA GLY A 35 2.96 1.47 -4.86
C GLY A 35 2.40 0.49 -3.85
N ALA A 36 1.75 1.04 -2.84
CA ALA A 36 0.93 0.33 -1.87
C ALA A 36 -0.54 0.43 -2.26
N MET A 37 -1.15 -0.68 -2.63
CA MET A 37 -2.56 -0.79 -3.01
C MET A 37 -3.38 -1.27 -1.82
N VAL A 38 -4.14 -0.36 -1.20
CA VAL A 38 -4.92 -0.61 0.03
C VAL A 38 -6.38 -0.21 -0.13
N GLN A 39 -7.25 -0.66 0.78
CA GLN A 39 -8.65 -0.22 0.80
C GLN A 39 -8.76 1.30 1.08
N PRO A 40 -9.83 1.99 0.61
CA PRO A 40 -9.96 3.44 0.73
C PRO A 40 -9.86 3.98 2.16
N CYS A 41 -10.34 3.21 3.15
CA CYS A 41 -10.27 3.59 4.57
C CYS A 41 -8.83 3.72 5.10
N TRP A 42 -7.86 3.07 4.46
CA TRP A 42 -6.46 3.07 4.86
C TRP A 42 -5.60 4.12 4.14
N VAL A 43 -6.14 4.80 3.12
CA VAL A 43 -5.40 5.80 2.34
C VAL A 43 -4.76 6.90 3.20
N PRO A 44 -5.44 7.49 4.21
CA PRO A 44 -4.79 8.49 5.07
C PRO A 44 -3.59 7.94 5.84
N LEU A 45 -3.71 6.73 6.40
CA LEU A 45 -2.62 6.07 7.10
C LEU A 45 -1.44 5.77 6.16
N ALA A 46 -1.74 5.27 4.96
CA ALA A 46 -0.73 4.97 3.95
C ALA A 46 0.01 6.23 3.49
N ALA A 47 -0.73 7.31 3.23
CA ALA A 47 -0.17 8.60 2.84
C ALA A 47 0.77 9.16 3.92
N ASP A 48 0.36 9.10 5.20
CA ASP A 48 1.19 9.58 6.31
C ASP A 48 2.46 8.75 6.48
N ARG A 49 2.38 7.42 6.34
CA ARG A 49 3.49 6.49 6.57
C ARG A 49 4.49 6.42 5.43
N LEU A 50 4.09 6.78 4.21
CA LEU A 50 4.92 6.73 3.01
C LEU A 50 5.31 8.13 2.50
N ALA A 51 5.01 9.19 3.26
CA ALA A 51 5.19 10.58 2.86
C ALA A 51 6.65 10.95 2.49
N ASP A 52 7.63 10.24 3.03
CA ASP A 52 9.06 10.42 2.79
C ASP A 52 9.65 9.40 1.81
N THR A 53 8.79 8.72 1.04
CA THR A 53 9.19 7.68 0.09
C THR A 53 8.70 8.00 -1.33
N ASP A 54 9.30 7.35 -2.33
CA ASP A 54 8.83 7.38 -3.71
C ASP A 54 7.69 6.37 -3.98
N VAL A 55 7.18 5.68 -2.94
CA VAL A 55 6.11 4.69 -3.07
C VAL A 55 4.77 5.39 -3.25
N SER A 56 4.06 5.08 -4.33
CA SER A 56 2.73 5.63 -4.58
C SER A 56 1.67 4.98 -3.67
N VAL A 57 0.71 5.77 -3.18
CA VAL A 57 -0.48 5.24 -2.49
C VAL A 57 -1.61 5.07 -3.50
N CYS A 58 -2.11 3.84 -3.63
CA CYS A 58 -3.15 3.47 -4.59
C CYS A 58 -4.35 2.83 -3.88
N THR A 59 -5.55 2.97 -4.45
CA THR A 59 -6.75 2.29 -3.93
C THR A 59 -7.72 1.90 -5.05
N ALA A 60 -8.53 0.86 -4.81
CA ALA A 60 -9.63 0.49 -5.70
C ALA A 60 -10.94 1.16 -5.26
N VAL A 61 -11.69 1.67 -6.24
CA VAL A 61 -13.04 2.23 -6.03
C VAL A 61 -14.06 1.27 -6.66
N GLY A 62 -15.08 0.89 -5.90
CA GLY A 62 -16.13 -0.02 -6.36
C GLY A 62 -15.76 -1.51 -6.40
N TYR A 63 -14.89 -1.96 -5.48
CA TYR A 63 -14.35 -3.33 -5.43
C TYR A 63 -14.45 -3.93 -4.01
N PRO A 64 -14.63 -5.26 -3.83
CA PRO A 64 -14.84 -6.31 -4.84
C PRO A 64 -16.29 -6.52 -5.33
N ILE A 65 -17.23 -5.66 -4.88
CA ILE A 65 -18.69 -5.82 -4.96
C ILE A 65 -19.22 -6.79 -3.89
#